data_AF-A0A2G7FU80-F1
#
_entry.id   AF-A0A2G7FU80-F1
#
_cell.length_a   1.000
_cell.length_b   1.000
_cell.length_c   1.000
_cell.angle_alpha   90.00
_cell.angle_beta   90.00
_cell.angle_gamma   90.00
#
_symmetry.space_group_name_H-M   'P 1'
#
loop_
_entity.id
_entity.type
_entity.pdbx_description
1 polymer ?
#
loop_
_entity_poly.entity_id
_entity_poly.type
_entity_poly.pdbx_seq_one_letter_code
_entity_poly.pdbx_strand_id
1 'polypeptide(L)'
;MISFQTTRLDIRPLALSDAEDVFEMRQDPEVAKWGSKGTPDMTISQTIDWMLASCVLASDDNDTTISQRKRPNMMFAIRELQPSTTFPESKVIGTVGIKRLATPLCPAGSNQVRWELGYGFHAGAWGKGYATEAAKGVLGHFGEIKRI
;
A
#
# COMPACT_ATOMS: atom_id res chain seq x y z
N MET A 1 -0.92 -13.38 -8.15
CA MET A 1 -1.13 -12.27 -7.22
C MET A 1 -1.14 -12.87 -5.82
N ILE A 2 -0.37 -12.33 -4.88
CA ILE A 2 -0.16 -12.95 -3.55
C ILE A 2 -1.29 -12.50 -2.62
N SER A 3 -1.88 -13.43 -1.88
CA SER A 3 -2.78 -13.16 -0.76
C SER A 3 -2.38 -14.07 0.40
N PHE A 4 -2.46 -13.58 1.63
CA PHE A 4 -2.09 -14.34 2.81
C PHE A 4 -2.81 -13.83 4.05
N GLN A 5 -2.79 -14.64 5.11
CA GLN A 5 -3.37 -14.32 6.40
C GLN A 5 -2.29 -14.32 7.47
N THR A 6 -2.45 -13.45 8.46
CA THR A 6 -1.68 -13.46 9.69
C THR A 6 -2.54 -13.99 10.83
N THR A 7 -2.12 -13.83 12.09
CA THR A 7 -2.95 -14.19 13.24
C THR A 7 -4.28 -13.43 13.24
N ARG A 8 -4.29 -12.16 12.81
CA ARG A 8 -5.46 -11.27 12.93
C ARG A 8 -5.89 -10.60 11.63
N LEU A 9 -5.07 -10.64 10.58
CA LEU A 9 -5.29 -9.84 9.37
C LEU A 9 -5.41 -10.73 8.13
N ASP A 10 -6.34 -10.37 7.26
CA ASP A 10 -6.42 -10.84 5.88
C ASP A 10 -5.76 -9.78 5.00
N ILE A 11 -4.75 -10.20 4.22
CA ILE A 11 -3.97 -9.30 3.37
C ILE A 11 -4.03 -9.83 1.94
N ARG A 12 -4.65 -9.04 1.07
CA ARG A 12 -4.87 -9.40 -0.34
C ARG A 12 -4.61 -8.22 -1.25
N PRO A 13 -4.42 -8.43 -2.56
CA PRO A 13 -4.25 -7.33 -3.50
C PRO A 13 -5.40 -6.32 -3.39
N LEU A 14 -5.03 -5.04 -3.44
CA LEU A 14 -5.98 -3.93 -3.39
C LEU A 14 -6.83 -3.93 -4.66
N ALA A 15 -8.15 -3.88 -4.52
CA ALA A 15 -9.10 -3.88 -5.63
C ALA A 15 -9.87 -2.56 -5.67
N LEU A 16 -10.34 -2.14 -6.86
CA LEU A 16 -11.13 -0.90 -6.97
C LEU A 16 -12.46 -0.95 -6.21
N SER A 17 -12.99 -2.14 -5.93
CA SER A 17 -14.15 -2.33 -5.05
C SER A 17 -13.88 -1.89 -3.60
N ASP A 18 -12.61 -1.75 -3.21
CA ASP A 18 -12.21 -1.29 -1.88
C ASP A 18 -12.22 0.24 -1.75
N ALA A 19 -12.55 0.97 -2.82
CA ALA A 19 -12.41 2.42 -2.89
C ALA A 19 -13.22 3.17 -1.83
N GLU A 20 -14.41 2.69 -1.48
CA GLU A 20 -15.24 3.32 -0.43
C GLU A 20 -14.56 3.24 0.94
N ASP A 21 -14.13 2.05 1.35
CA ASP A 21 -13.41 1.84 2.61
C ASP A 21 -12.09 2.61 2.67
N VAL A 22 -11.35 2.62 1.56
CA VAL A 22 -10.08 3.36 1.45
C VAL A 22 -10.34 4.87 1.50
N PHE A 23 -11.41 5.36 0.90
CA PHE A 23 -11.80 6.77 0.95
C PHE A 23 -12.22 7.18 2.36
N GLU A 24 -12.95 6.33 3.09
CA GLU A 24 -13.27 6.53 4.51
C GLU A 24 -12.00 6.78 5.34
N MET A 25 -10.95 5.99 5.12
CA MET A 25 -9.66 6.20 5.78
C MET A 25 -8.94 7.47 5.30
N ARG A 26 -8.95 7.77 4.00
CA ARG A 26 -8.14 8.86 3.41
C ARG A 26 -8.77 10.24 3.53
N GLN A 27 -10.07 10.33 3.78
CA GLN A 27 -10.74 11.60 4.06
C GLN A 27 -10.53 12.07 5.51
N ASP A 28 -10.12 11.19 6.42
CA ASP A 28 -9.81 11.54 7.80
C ASP A 28 -8.54 12.43 7.84
N PRO A 29 -8.64 13.70 8.31
CA PRO A 29 -7.48 14.59 8.39
C PRO A 29 -6.35 14.05 9.26
N GLU A 30 -6.68 13.28 10.30
CA GLU A 30 -5.70 12.73 11.23
C GLU A 30 -4.87 11.62 10.58
N VAL A 31 -5.46 10.88 9.64
CA VAL A 31 -4.75 9.91 8.80
C VAL A 31 -4.00 10.64 7.68
N ALA A 32 -4.68 11.57 6.99
CA ALA A 32 -4.18 12.18 5.77
C ALA A 32 -2.91 13.01 5.95
N LYS A 33 -2.70 13.62 7.13
CA LYS A 33 -1.48 14.40 7.44
C LYS A 33 -0.19 13.56 7.34
N TRP A 34 -0.28 12.24 7.43
CA TRP A 34 0.85 11.32 7.30
C TRP A 34 1.06 10.81 5.87
N GLY A 35 0.08 11.02 4.98
CA GLY A 35 0.20 10.65 3.58
C GLY A 35 1.06 11.63 2.79
N SER A 36 1.57 11.21 1.62
CA SER A 36 2.46 12.05 0.79
C SER A 36 1.85 13.39 0.37
N LYS A 37 0.52 13.46 0.21
CA LYS A 37 -0.23 14.68 -0.12
C LYS A 37 -0.43 15.59 1.11
N GLY A 38 -0.33 15.04 2.33
CA GLY A 38 -0.54 15.75 3.60
C GLY A 38 -1.95 16.32 3.82
N THR A 39 -2.88 16.09 2.90
CA THR A 39 -4.25 16.64 2.93
C THR A 39 -5.27 15.54 2.64
N PRO A 40 -6.45 15.58 3.27
CA PRO A 40 -7.47 14.58 3.08
C PRO A 40 -8.01 14.55 1.65
N ASP A 41 -8.48 13.39 1.23
CA ASP A 41 -9.21 13.26 -0.02
C ASP A 41 -10.64 13.78 0.18
N MET A 42 -11.12 14.63 -0.74
CA MET A 42 -12.44 15.26 -0.65
C MET A 42 -13.51 14.47 -1.40
N THR A 43 -13.11 13.62 -2.34
CA THR A 43 -14.01 12.82 -3.16
C THR A 43 -13.46 11.41 -3.33
N ILE A 44 -14.36 10.44 -3.51
CA ILE A 44 -13.97 9.05 -3.81
C ILE A 44 -13.12 8.96 -5.08
N SER A 45 -13.34 9.84 -6.07
CA SER A 45 -12.53 9.91 -7.29
C SER A 45 -11.05 10.16 -6.99
N GLN A 46 -10.71 11.05 -6.04
CA GLN A 46 -9.31 11.29 -5.66
C GLN A 46 -8.66 10.03 -5.09
N THR A 47 -9.41 9.26 -4.32
CA THR A 47 -8.93 7.97 -3.80
C THR A 47 -8.80 6.93 -4.91
N ILE A 48 -9.74 6.85 -5.85
CA ILE A 48 -9.66 5.96 -7.01
C ILE A 48 -8.43 6.30 -7.86
N ASP A 49 -8.17 7.57 -8.14
CA ASP A 49 -6.98 8.03 -8.88
C ASP A 49 -5.69 7.62 -8.15
N TRP A 50 -5.66 7.77 -6.82
CA TRP A 50 -4.54 7.30 -6.01
C TRP A 50 -4.37 5.78 -6.06
N MET A 51 -5.45 5.00 -6.00
CA MET A 51 -5.41 3.54 -6.10
C MET A 51 -4.91 3.10 -7.47
N LEU A 52 -5.37 3.76 -8.54
CA LEU A 52 -4.89 3.51 -9.90
C LEU A 52 -3.40 3.83 -10.02
N ALA A 53 -2.94 4.99 -9.56
CA ALA A 53 -1.51 5.35 -9.59
C ALA A 53 -0.65 4.45 -8.68
N SER A 54 -1.22 3.92 -7.60
CA SER A 54 -0.52 3.08 -6.63
C SER A 54 -0.52 1.60 -7.00
N CYS A 55 -1.48 1.13 -7.79
CA CYS A 55 -1.54 -0.22 -8.33
C CYS A 55 -0.95 -0.29 -9.75
N VAL A 56 -1.02 0.80 -10.52
CA VAL A 56 -0.57 0.93 -11.90
C VAL A 56 0.44 2.07 -11.97
N LEU A 57 1.68 1.69 -12.29
CA LEU A 57 2.83 2.53 -12.69
C LEU A 57 2.72 4.04 -12.42
N ALA A 58 3.51 4.54 -11.47
CA ALA A 58 3.88 5.95 -11.47
C ALA A 58 4.66 6.27 -12.77
N SER A 59 4.09 7.14 -13.61
CA SER A 59 4.77 7.78 -14.73
C SER A 59 5.60 8.95 -14.20
N ASP A 60 6.87 8.69 -13.88
CA ASP A 60 7.85 9.78 -13.87
C ASP A 60 8.11 10.17 -15.34
N ASP A 61 7.52 11.28 -15.77
CA ASP A 61 7.78 11.93 -17.05
C ASP A 61 9.18 12.56 -17.04
N ASN A 62 10.26 11.76 -17.12
CA ASN A 62 11.56 12.25 -17.60
C ASN A 62 12.65 11.19 -17.91
N ASP A 63 12.38 10.10 -18.66
CA ASP A 63 13.50 9.28 -19.13
C ASP A 63 13.28 8.66 -20.52
N THR A 64 13.92 9.29 -21.50
CA THR A 64 13.94 8.89 -22.91
C THR A 64 15.06 7.87 -23.17
N THR A 65 15.15 6.79 -22.39
CA THR A 65 16.10 5.70 -22.72
C THR A 65 15.67 4.32 -22.19
N ILE A 66 15.28 3.45 -23.13
CA ILE A 66 15.36 1.97 -23.12
C ILE A 66 14.85 1.23 -21.86
N SER A 67 13.54 0.94 -21.88
CA SER A 67 12.91 -0.35 -21.52
C SER A 67 13.47 -1.18 -20.34
N GLN A 68 13.70 -0.57 -19.18
CA GLN A 68 13.55 -1.36 -17.95
C GLN A 68 12.07 -1.69 -17.80
N ARG A 69 11.71 -2.98 -17.88
CA ARG A 69 10.35 -3.49 -17.61
C ARG A 69 9.89 -2.93 -16.26
N LYS A 70 9.14 -1.82 -16.30
CA LYS A 70 8.62 -1.10 -15.13
C LYS A 70 7.71 -2.07 -14.39
N ARG A 71 8.18 -2.56 -13.23
CA ARG A 71 7.41 -3.53 -12.44
C ARG A 71 6.29 -2.80 -11.69
N PRO A 72 5.08 -3.35 -11.63
CA PRO A 72 3.97 -2.71 -10.95
C PRO A 72 4.27 -2.56 -9.45
N ASN A 73 3.78 -1.47 -8.86
CA ASN A 73 3.72 -1.31 -7.42
C ASN A 73 2.75 -2.36 -6.87
N MET A 74 3.15 -3.08 -5.82
CA MET A 74 2.27 -4.08 -5.21
C MET A 74 1.63 -3.48 -3.98
N MET A 75 0.34 -3.14 -4.12
CA MET A 75 -0.50 -2.61 -3.06
C MET A 75 -1.50 -3.67 -2.59
N PHE A 76 -1.67 -3.77 -1.29
CA PHE A 76 -2.56 -4.73 -0.63
C PHE A 76 -3.56 -3.99 0.25
N ALA A 77 -4.79 -4.51 0.26
CA ALA A 77 -5.80 -4.20 1.26
C ALA A 77 -5.55 -5.04 2.51
N ILE A 78 -5.81 -4.46 3.68
CA ILE A 78 -5.72 -5.11 4.98
C ILE A 78 -7.11 -5.09 5.63
N ARG A 79 -7.58 -6.25 6.07
CA ARG A 79 -8.86 -6.43 6.78
C ARG A 79 -8.62 -7.20 8.07
N GLU A 80 -9.46 -6.99 9.08
CA GLU A 80 -9.48 -7.90 10.24
C GLU A 80 -10.08 -9.24 9.81
N LEU A 81 -9.47 -10.36 10.24
CA LEU A 81 -9.98 -11.70 9.96
C LEU A 81 -11.30 -11.98 10.67
N GLN A 82 -11.45 -11.41 11.86
CA GLN A 82 -12.64 -11.53 12.68
C GLN A 82 -13.18 -10.14 12.97
N PRO A 83 -14.52 -9.96 12.94
CA PRO A 83 -15.14 -8.71 13.36
C PRO A 83 -14.68 -8.30 14.76
N SER A 84 -14.44 -7.01 14.94
CA SER A 84 -14.16 -6.42 16.25
C SER A 84 -15.25 -5.43 16.66
N THR A 85 -15.19 -4.97 17.90
CA THR A 85 -16.07 -3.88 18.37
C THR A 85 -15.87 -2.59 17.60
N THR A 86 -14.68 -2.37 17.02
CA THR A 86 -14.38 -1.19 16.19
C THR A 86 -14.83 -1.39 14.75
N PHE A 87 -14.73 -2.61 14.24
CA PHE A 87 -15.02 -2.96 12.85
C PHE A 87 -15.92 -4.20 12.82
N PRO A 88 -17.23 -4.02 13.03
CA PRO A 88 -18.18 -5.14 13.07
C PRO A 88 -18.44 -5.72 11.68
N GLU A 89 -18.30 -4.90 10.64
CA GLU A 89 -18.42 -5.31 9.25
C GLU A 89 -17.04 -5.60 8.66
N SER A 90 -17.00 -6.52 7.70
CA SER A 90 -15.76 -6.87 7.04
C SER A 90 -15.38 -5.78 6.03
N LYS A 91 -14.60 -4.80 6.47
CA LYS A 91 -14.12 -3.68 5.64
C LYS A 91 -12.60 -3.59 5.58
N VAL A 92 -12.08 -2.82 4.62
CA VAL A 92 -10.65 -2.49 4.55
C VAL A 92 -10.30 -1.49 5.64
N ILE A 93 -9.39 -1.89 6.53
CA ILE A 93 -8.95 -1.07 7.67
C ILE A 93 -7.57 -0.44 7.45
N GLY A 94 -6.91 -0.79 6.35
CA GLY A 94 -5.62 -0.24 5.98
C GLY A 94 -5.14 -0.73 4.62
N THR A 95 -4.05 -0.12 4.17
CA THR A 95 -3.32 -0.49 2.96
C THR A 95 -1.85 -0.65 3.29
N VAL A 96 -1.19 -1.59 2.63
CA VAL A 96 0.27 -1.76 2.67
C VAL A 96 0.76 -1.97 1.26
N GLY A 97 1.84 -1.28 0.89
CA GLY A 97 2.40 -1.31 -0.44
C GLY A 97 3.90 -1.46 -0.40
N ILE A 98 4.43 -2.19 -1.38
CA ILE A 98 5.87 -2.27 -1.61
C ILE A 98 6.17 -1.92 -3.07
N LYS A 99 7.08 -0.97 -3.26
CA LYS A 99 7.50 -0.49 -4.57
C LYS A 99 9.00 -0.59 -4.76
N ARG A 100 9.42 -0.92 -5.97
CA ARG A 100 10.82 -0.89 -6.38
C ARG A 100 11.17 0.53 -6.80
N LEU A 101 12.21 1.11 -6.23
CA LEU A 101 12.70 2.43 -6.62
C LEU A 101 13.66 2.29 -7.80
N ALA A 102 13.52 3.17 -8.79
CA ALA A 102 14.35 3.17 -10.00
C ALA A 102 15.79 3.65 -9.73
N THR A 103 16.00 4.51 -8.74
CA THR A 103 17.29 5.17 -8.49
C THR A 103 18.25 4.27 -7.68
N PRO A 104 19.37 3.77 -8.27
CA PRO A 104 20.38 3.02 -7.55
C PRO A 104 21.06 3.87 -6.47
N LEU A 105 21.64 3.22 -5.45
CA LEU A 105 22.40 3.91 -4.41
C LEU A 105 23.69 4.49 -4.97
N CYS A 106 24.06 5.67 -4.46
CA CYS A 106 25.41 6.20 -4.59
C CYS A 106 26.41 5.27 -3.86
N PRO A 107 27.61 5.02 -4.40
CA PRO A 107 28.15 5.62 -5.61
C PRO A 107 27.50 5.07 -6.90
N ALA A 108 27.40 5.95 -7.90
CA ALA A 108 26.87 5.61 -9.22
C ALA A 108 27.58 4.35 -9.75
N GLY A 109 26.80 3.30 -10.05
CA GLY A 109 27.33 2.00 -10.51
C GLY A 109 27.06 0.82 -9.58
N SER A 110 26.43 1.01 -8.41
CA SER A 110 25.97 -0.13 -7.61
C SER A 110 24.75 -0.82 -8.27
N ASN A 111 24.79 -2.14 -8.42
CA ASN A 111 23.63 -2.96 -8.82
C ASN A 111 22.59 -3.12 -7.70
N GLN A 112 22.64 -2.27 -6.66
CA GLN A 112 21.76 -2.38 -5.51
C GLN A 112 20.38 -1.79 -5.83
N VAL A 113 19.36 -2.64 -5.74
CA VAL A 113 17.96 -2.27 -5.93
C VAL A 113 17.36 -1.85 -4.60
N ARG A 114 16.72 -0.69 -4.55
CA ARG A 114 15.96 -0.24 -3.37
C ARG A 114 14.49 -0.60 -3.50
N TRP A 115 13.91 -0.96 -2.36
CA TRP A 115 12.49 -1.19 -2.20
C TRP A 115 11.98 -0.32 -1.06
N GLU A 116 10.83 0.30 -1.25
CA GLU A 116 10.15 1.10 -0.24
C GLU A 116 8.89 0.37 0.17
N LEU A 117 8.72 0.20 1.50
CA LEU A 117 7.51 -0.29 2.12
C LEU A 117 6.75 0.91 2.70
N GLY A 118 5.50 1.08 2.30
CA GLY A 118 4.59 2.07 2.85
C GLY A 118 3.33 1.41 3.39
N TYR A 119 2.70 1.99 4.41
CA TYR A 119 1.42 1.54 4.92
C TYR A 119 0.61 2.72 5.45
N GLY A 120 -0.70 2.56 5.48
CA GLY A 120 -1.65 3.50 6.08
C GLY A 120 -2.84 2.74 6.67
N PHE A 121 -3.37 3.22 7.79
CA PHE A 121 -4.46 2.57 8.50
C PHE A 121 -5.51 3.59 8.92
N HIS A 122 -6.76 3.14 8.94
CA HIS A 122 -7.88 3.84 9.56
C HIS A 122 -7.55 4.16 11.03
N ALA A 123 -7.91 5.35 11.52
CA ALA A 123 -7.55 5.81 12.86
C ALA A 123 -7.99 4.82 13.97
N GLY A 124 -9.20 4.27 13.86
CA GLY A 124 -9.70 3.23 14.78
C GLY A 124 -8.90 1.90 14.80
N ALA A 125 -8.00 1.69 13.84
CA ALA A 125 -7.10 0.54 13.81
C ALA A 125 -5.75 0.81 14.50
N TRP A 126 -5.50 2.05 14.94
CA TRP A 126 -4.25 2.44 15.59
C TRP A 126 -4.12 1.87 17.01
N GLY A 127 -2.89 1.76 17.50
CA GLY A 127 -2.60 1.21 18.84
C GLY A 127 -2.77 -0.31 18.98
N LYS A 128 -3.23 -1.02 17.95
CA LYS A 128 -3.48 -2.48 17.97
C LYS A 128 -2.29 -3.34 17.48
N GLY A 129 -1.23 -2.70 16.99
CA GLY A 129 -0.03 -3.36 16.45
C GLY A 129 -0.18 -3.90 15.02
N TYR A 130 -1.28 -3.58 14.32
CA TYR A 130 -1.55 -4.10 12.98
C TYR A 130 -0.53 -3.69 11.92
N ALA A 131 0.03 -2.48 12.01
CA ALA A 131 1.08 -2.04 11.08
C ALA A 131 2.30 -2.97 11.12
N THR A 132 2.79 -3.29 12.32
CA THR A 132 3.92 -4.21 12.52
C THR A 132 3.61 -5.61 12.01
N GLU A 133 2.39 -6.11 12.27
CA GLU A 133 1.94 -7.43 11.82
C GLU A 133 1.87 -7.50 10.29
N ALA A 134 1.23 -6.53 9.64
CA ALA A 134 1.11 -6.45 8.19
C ALA A 134 2.48 -6.33 7.52
N ALA A 135 3.36 -5.46 8.04
CA ALA A 135 4.72 -5.29 7.51
C ALA A 135 5.53 -6.59 7.59
N LYS A 136 5.48 -7.31 8.72
CA LYS A 136 6.14 -8.62 8.85
C LYS A 136 5.59 -9.64 7.85
N GLY A 137 4.28 -9.67 7.66
CA GLY A 137 3.64 -10.54 6.68
C GLY A 137 4.12 -10.27 5.25
N VAL A 138 4.08 -9.00 4.81
CA VAL A 138 4.56 -8.59 3.48
C VAL A 138 6.05 -8.92 3.29
N LEU A 139 6.88 -8.66 4.31
CA LEU A 139 8.32 -8.98 4.25
C LEU A 139 8.57 -10.49 4.23
N GLY A 140 7.76 -11.30 4.89
CA GLY A 140 7.81 -12.77 4.82
C GLY A 140 7.62 -13.29 3.39
N HIS A 141 6.76 -12.64 2.61
CA HIS A 141 6.51 -12.96 1.20
C HIS A 141 7.43 -12.21 0.23
N PHE A 142 8.36 -11.38 0.70
CA PHE A 142 9.17 -10.51 -0.17
C PHE A 142 9.95 -11.27 -1.25
N GLY A 143 10.36 -12.50 -0.96
CA GLY A 143 11.03 -13.38 -1.92
C GLY A 143 10.19 -13.70 -3.16
N GLU A 144 8.87 -13.79 -3.01
CA GLU A 144 7.91 -13.99 -4.09
C GLU A 144 7.58 -12.65 -4.76
N ILE A 145 7.36 -11.60 -3.97
CA ILE A 145 7.05 -10.23 -4.45
C ILE A 145 8.11 -9.75 -5.43
N LYS A 146 9.41 -9.89 -5.09
CA LYS A 146 10.50 -9.39 -5.95
C LYS A 146 10.65 -10.14 -7.28
N ARG A 147 9.99 -11.29 -7.44
CA ARG A 147 10.07 -12.13 -8.65
C ARG A 147 8.97 -11.83 -9.65
N ILE A 148 7.83 -11.28 -9.22
CA ILE A 148 6.71 -10.80 -10.04
C ILE A 148 7.14 -9.55 -10.80
#